data_AF-A0A7R7DQH4-F1
#
_entry.id   AF-A0A7R7DQH4-F1
#
_cell.length_a   1.000
_cell.length_b   1.000
_cell.length_c   1.000
_cell.angle_alpha   90.00
_cell.angle_beta   90.00
_cell.angle_gamma   90.00
#
_symmetry.space_group_name_H-M   'P 1'
#
loop_
_entity.id
_entity.type
_entity.pdbx_description
1 polymer ?
#
loop_
_entity_poly.entity_id
_entity_poly.type
_entity_poly.pdbx_seq_one_letter_code
_entity_poly.pdbx_strand_id
1 'polypeptide(L)'
;MLAFLLQISEWLHSGHIYPFAVFMAVIWLLWLTKAILARQYRPWQADWHTTTSVVIPVVDEEEELFVSVLERIVVQRPTEVIVVINGPRNETLEKVCERVGVVWTWTKTPESATRSISGSAWPGGDRGARRLGHHVDPRHAA
;
A
#
# COMPACT_ATOMS: atom_id res chain seq x y z
N MET A 1 15.43 36.94 15.42
CA MET A 1 16.83 36.63 15.04
C MET A 1 17.82 37.57 15.70
N LEU A 2 17.68 38.90 15.57
CA LEU A 2 18.57 39.86 16.23
C LEU A 2 18.68 39.66 17.76
N ALA A 3 17.56 39.47 18.47
CA ALA A 3 17.55 39.22 19.91
C ALA A 3 18.32 37.97 20.34
N PHE A 4 18.31 36.90 19.53
CA PHE A 4 19.06 35.67 19.79
C PHE A 4 20.57 35.89 19.59
N LEU A 5 20.95 36.60 18.52
CA LEU A 5 22.35 36.93 18.25
C LEU A 5 22.93 37.88 19.31
N LEU A 6 22.13 38.85 19.77
CA LEU A 6 22.51 39.74 20.87
C LEU A 6 22.66 38.98 22.20
N GLN A 7 21.75 38.06 22.52
CA GLN A 7 21.86 37.24 23.73
C GLN A 7 23.04 36.26 23.70
N ILE A 8 23.43 35.75 22.53
CA ILE A 8 24.68 34.99 22.38
C ILE A 8 25.89 35.89 22.64
N SER A 9 25.92 37.09 22.06
CA SER A 9 27.02 38.04 22.28
C SER A 9 27.15 38.43 23.75
N GLU A 10 26.04 38.70 24.42
CA GLU A 10 25.97 39.03 25.85
C GLU A 10 26.43 37.84 26.71
N TRP A 11 26.05 36.61 26.35
CA TRP A 11 26.51 35.41 27.04
C TRP A 11 28.03 35.23 26.95
N LEU A 12 28.65 35.51 25.78
CA LEU A 12 30.10 35.45 25.60
C LEU A 12 30.86 36.55 26.38
N HIS A 13 30.25 37.72 26.61
CA HIS A 13 30.91 38.85 27.29
C HIS A 13 30.65 38.91 28.79
N SER A 14 29.44 38.56 29.23
CA SER A 14 28.96 38.76 30.60
C SER A 14 28.78 37.45 31.38
N GLY A 15 28.83 36.29 30.71
CA GLY A 15 28.73 34.97 31.34
C GLY A 15 27.31 34.56 31.80
N HIS A 16 26.31 35.42 31.62
CA HIS A 16 24.92 35.13 31.98
C HIS A 16 24.21 34.29 30.91
N ILE A 17 23.66 33.14 31.32
CA ILE A 17 22.95 32.21 30.44
C ILE A 17 21.47 32.56 30.42
N TYR A 18 20.93 32.85 29.23
CA TYR A 18 19.50 33.05 29.00
C TYR A 18 18.84 31.75 28.52
N PRO A 19 17.78 31.24 29.17
CA PRO A 19 17.09 30.01 28.76
C PRO A 19 16.61 30.02 27.31
N PHE A 20 16.18 31.18 26.79
CA PHE A 20 15.75 31.33 25.39
C PHE A 20 16.91 31.15 24.40
N ALA A 21 18.10 31.65 24.73
CA ALA A 21 19.29 31.48 23.89
C ALA A 21 19.73 30.01 23.87
N VAL A 22 19.70 29.33 25.01
CA VAL A 22 19.97 27.88 25.08
C VAL A 22 18.96 27.10 24.24
N PHE A 23 17.66 27.39 24.39
CA PHE A 23 16.60 26.74 23.61
C PHE A 23 16.80 26.91 22.10
N MET A 24 17.07 28.13 21.65
CA MET A 24 17.32 28.40 20.23
C MET A 24 18.61 27.74 19.73
N ALA A 25 19.68 27.70 20.54
CA ALA A 25 20.92 26.99 20.20
C ALA A 25 20.67 25.48 20.00
N VAL A 26 19.85 24.86 20.86
CA VAL A 26 19.46 23.45 20.71
C VAL A 26 18.68 23.21 19.41
N ILE A 27 17.73 24.08 19.07
CA ILE A 27 16.98 23.98 17.80
C ILE A 27 17.93 24.06 16.60
N TRP A 28 18.83 25.04 16.60
CA TRP A 28 19.84 25.19 15.54
C TRP A 28 20.77 23.99 15.43
N LEU A 29 21.20 23.43 16.57
CA LEU A 29 22.05 22.24 16.61
C LEU A 29 21.34 21.02 16.03
N LEU A 30 20.07 20.79 16.40
CA LEU A 30 19.26 19.71 15.84
C LEU A 30 19.07 19.87 14.34
N TRP A 31 18.78 21.09 13.88
CA TRP A 31 18.57 21.37 12.47
C TRP A 31 19.86 21.21 11.65
N LEU A 32 20.99 21.69 12.17
CA LEU A 32 22.30 21.52 11.57
C LEU A 32 22.69 20.04 11.48
N THR A 33 22.40 19.27 12.52
CA THR A 33 22.62 17.82 12.54
C THR A 33 21.80 17.14 11.45
N LYS A 34 20.50 17.44 11.35
CA LYS A 34 19.63 16.94 10.27
C LYS A 34 20.15 17.34 8.89
N ALA A 35 20.60 18.58 8.72
CA ALA A 35 21.13 19.07 7.45
C ALA A 35 22.42 18.33 7.05
N ILE A 36 23.32 18.07 8.00
CA ILE A 36 24.55 17.29 7.75
C ILE A 36 24.21 15.85 7.38
N LEU A 37 23.33 15.19 8.15
CA LEU A 37 22.88 13.83 7.86
C LEU A 37 22.18 13.72 6.51
N ALA A 38 21.35 14.71 6.16
CA ALA A 38 20.69 14.76 4.86
C ALA A 38 21.68 14.95 3.70
N ARG A 39 22.74 15.73 3.89
CA ARG A 39 23.81 15.88 2.88
C ARG A 39 24.66 14.64 2.71
N GLN A 40 24.81 13.84 3.77
CA GLN A 40 25.52 12.57 3.74
C GLN A 40 24.64 11.41 3.23
N TYR A 41 23.33 11.63 3.13
CA TYR A 41 22.41 10.62 2.63
C TYR A 41 22.76 10.24 1.20
N ARG A 42 23.08 8.96 0.99
CA ARG A 42 23.23 8.36 -0.33
C ARG A 42 21.90 7.70 -0.68
N PRO A 43 21.31 8.00 -1.86
CA PRO A 43 20.13 7.28 -2.33
C PRO A 43 20.41 5.78 -2.33
N TRP A 44 19.40 5.00 -1.96
CA TRP A 44 19.47 3.55 -2.07
C TRP A 44 19.59 3.17 -3.55
N GLN A 45 20.71 2.56 -3.94
CA GLN A 45 21.03 2.21 -5.34
C GLN A 45 20.98 0.70 -5.60
N ALA A 46 20.40 -0.10 -4.70
CA ALA A 46 20.28 -1.52 -4.99
C ALA A 46 19.33 -1.74 -6.16
N ASP A 47 19.65 -2.73 -7.00
CA ASP A 47 18.74 -3.23 -8.02
C ASP A 47 17.46 -3.70 -7.32
N TRP A 48 16.35 -3.01 -7.56
CA TRP A 48 15.04 -3.56 -7.23
C TRP A 48 14.63 -4.50 -8.36
N HIS A 49 13.84 -5.51 -8.03
CA HIS A 49 13.02 -6.22 -9.02
C HIS A 49 11.58 -5.85 -8.73
N THR A 50 10.92 -5.22 -9.70
CA THR A 50 9.49 -4.93 -9.58
C THR A 50 8.73 -6.16 -10.02
N THR A 51 7.80 -6.61 -9.19
CA THR A 51 6.79 -7.59 -9.59
C THR A 51 5.52 -6.83 -9.95
N THR A 52 4.89 -7.17 -11.06
CA THR A 52 3.65 -6.54 -11.49
C THR A 52 2.52 -7.56 -11.50
N SER A 53 1.47 -7.24 -10.75
CA SER A 53 0.23 -8.02 -10.67
C SER A 53 -0.87 -7.26 -11.38
N VAL A 54 -1.57 -7.94 -12.29
CA VAL A 54 -2.73 -7.39 -12.99
C VAL A 54 -3.96 -8.19 -12.57
N VAL A 55 -4.85 -7.55 -11.80
CA VAL A 55 -6.13 -8.13 -11.38
C VAL A 55 -7.24 -7.57 -12.26
N ILE A 56 -7.96 -8.44 -12.96
CA ILE A 56 -8.98 -8.07 -13.96
C ILE A 56 -10.35 -8.54 -13.44
N PRO A 57 -11.15 -7.66 -12.81
CA PRO A 57 -12.53 -7.97 -12.48
C PRO A 57 -13.39 -7.97 -13.76
N VAL A 58 -14.15 -9.04 -13.99
CA VAL A 58 -15.08 -9.18 -15.14
C VAL A 58 -16.42 -9.76 -14.68
N VAL A 59 -17.52 -9.40 -15.35
CA VAL A 59 -18.87 -9.92 -15.06
C VAL A 59 -19.47 -10.52 -16.34
N ASP A 60 -19.86 -9.66 -17.28
CA ASP A 60 -20.61 -10.00 -18.48
C ASP A 60 -20.03 -9.36 -19.76
N GLU A 61 -18.72 -9.10 -19.75
CA GLU A 61 -18.00 -8.52 -20.88
C GLU A 61 -18.12 -9.39 -22.14
N GLU A 62 -18.24 -8.73 -23.29
CA GLU A 62 -18.26 -9.39 -24.59
C GLU A 62 -16.95 -10.17 -24.84
N GLU A 63 -17.05 -11.40 -25.35
CA GLU A 63 -15.90 -12.31 -25.48
C GLU A 63 -14.76 -11.69 -26.30
N GLU A 64 -15.07 -11.08 -27.43
CA GLU A 64 -14.06 -10.48 -28.32
C GLU A 64 -13.33 -9.31 -27.63
N LEU A 65 -14.07 -8.47 -26.89
CA LEU A 65 -13.49 -7.36 -26.12
C LEU A 65 -12.57 -7.90 -25.03
N PHE A 66 -13.03 -8.88 -24.27
CA PHE A 66 -12.26 -9.49 -23.18
C PHE A 66 -10.96 -10.12 -23.68
N VAL A 67 -11.02 -10.91 -24.76
CA VAL A 67 -9.83 -11.50 -25.39
C VAL A 67 -8.85 -10.42 -25.82
N SER A 68 -9.33 -9.37 -26.49
CA SER A 68 -8.46 -8.31 -27.02
C SER A 68 -7.71 -7.56 -25.91
N VAL A 69 -8.34 -7.34 -24.75
CA VAL A 69 -7.73 -6.69 -23.60
C VAL A 69 -6.74 -7.63 -22.91
N LEU A 70 -7.12 -8.89 -22.72
CA LEU A 70 -6.29 -9.88 -22.06
C LEU A 70 -5.00 -10.14 -22.84
N GLU A 71 -5.07 -10.25 -24.17
CA GLU A 71 -3.89 -10.41 -25.03
C GLU A 71 -2.93 -9.22 -24.93
N ARG A 72 -3.47 -7.99 -24.91
CA ARG A 72 -2.65 -6.77 -24.75
C ARG A 72 -1.93 -6.73 -23.41
N ILE A 73 -2.57 -7.21 -22.35
CA ILE A 73 -1.98 -7.30 -21.01
C ILE A 73 -0.88 -8.36 -20.99
N VAL A 74 -1.14 -9.56 -21.52
CA VAL A 74 -0.17 -10.66 -21.55
C VAL A 74 1.08 -10.32 -22.36
N VAL A 75 0.94 -9.59 -23.47
CA VAL A 75 2.07 -9.11 -24.29
C VAL A 75 3.05 -8.24 -23.49
N GLN A 76 2.59 -7.52 -22.47
CA GLN A 76 3.44 -6.70 -21.60
C GLN A 76 4.24 -7.52 -20.58
N ARG A 77 4.01 -8.84 -20.50
CA ARG A 77 4.69 -9.79 -19.59
C ARG A 77 4.68 -9.34 -18.12
N PRO A 78 3.49 -9.07 -17.52
CA PRO A 78 3.40 -8.91 -16.08
C PRO A 78 3.84 -10.19 -15.36
N THR A 79 4.22 -10.07 -14.09
CA THR A 79 4.63 -11.21 -13.26
C THR A 79 3.47 -12.16 -13.00
N GLU A 80 2.27 -11.61 -12.80
CA GLU A 80 1.05 -12.39 -12.62
C GLU A 80 -0.17 -11.67 -13.21
N VAL A 81 -1.11 -12.46 -13.74
CA VAL A 81 -2.42 -12.02 -14.23
C VAL A 81 -3.49 -12.87 -13.56
N ILE A 82 -4.44 -12.21 -12.90
CA ILE A 82 -5.52 -12.85 -12.14
C ILE A 82 -6.86 -12.30 -12.63
N VAL A 83 -7.67 -13.15 -13.25
CA VAL A 83 -9.03 -12.78 -13.67
C VAL A 83 -10.03 -13.15 -12.57
N VAL A 84 -10.86 -12.20 -12.17
CA VAL A 84 -11.91 -12.41 -11.16
C VAL A 84 -13.26 -12.32 -11.85
N ILE A 85 -13.89 -13.46 -12.08
CA ILE A 85 -15.22 -13.56 -12.69
C ILE A 85 -16.26 -13.40 -11.58
N ASN A 86 -16.95 -12.27 -11.59
CA ASN A 86 -17.96 -11.90 -10.61
C ASN A 86 -19.36 -12.24 -11.12
N GLY A 87 -20.26 -12.63 -10.22
CA GLY A 87 -21.69 -12.79 -10.53
C GLY A 87 -22.04 -14.17 -11.10
N PRO A 88 -22.97 -14.25 -12.08
CA PRO A 88 -23.34 -15.52 -12.69
C PRO A 88 -22.15 -16.24 -13.31
N ARG A 89 -22.19 -17.58 -13.33
CA ARG A 89 -21.18 -18.39 -14.01
C ARG A 89 -21.22 -18.09 -15.51
N ASN A 90 -20.07 -17.75 -16.08
CA ASN A 90 -19.92 -17.46 -17.50
C ASN A 90 -18.87 -18.40 -18.10
N GLU A 91 -19.32 -19.55 -18.62
CA GLU A 91 -18.44 -20.56 -19.19
C GLU A 91 -17.58 -20.04 -20.33
N THR A 92 -18.08 -19.03 -21.06
CA THR A 92 -17.32 -18.41 -22.16
C THR A 92 -16.06 -17.74 -21.62
N LEU A 93 -16.20 -16.92 -20.57
CA LEU A 93 -15.06 -16.25 -19.94
C LEU A 93 -14.12 -17.25 -19.26
N GLU A 94 -14.66 -18.30 -18.63
CA GLU A 94 -13.86 -19.38 -18.03
C GLU A 94 -12.99 -20.08 -19.08
N LYS A 95 -13.57 -20.46 -20.23
CA LYS A 95 -12.86 -21.08 -21.36
C LYS A 95 -11.80 -20.16 -21.97
N VAL A 96 -12.07 -18.85 -22.05
CA VAL A 96 -11.06 -17.88 -22.51
C VAL A 96 -9.87 -17.83 -21.55
N CYS A 97 -10.12 -17.80 -20.24
CA CYS A 97 -9.05 -17.77 -19.24
C CYS A 97 -8.18 -19.04 -19.31
N GLU A 98 -8.81 -20.21 -19.45
CA GLU A 98 -8.11 -21.49 -19.64
C GLU A 98 -7.29 -21.51 -20.93
N ARG A 99 -7.86 -21.02 -22.04
CA ARG A 99 -7.18 -20.95 -23.35
C ARG A 99 -5.95 -20.06 -23.32
N VAL A 100 -6.03 -18.91 -22.66
CA VAL A 100 -4.91 -17.95 -22.55
C VAL A 100 -3.91 -18.39 -21.46
N GLY A 101 -4.32 -19.26 -20.54
CA GLY A 101 -3.46 -19.80 -19.48
C GLY A 101 -3.24 -18.83 -18.31
N VAL A 102 -4.23 -17.98 -18.02
CA VAL A 102 -4.17 -17.05 -16.88
C VAL A 102 -4.83 -17.65 -15.65
N VAL A 103 -4.37 -17.22 -14.46
CA VAL A 103 -5.02 -17.62 -13.21
C VAL A 103 -6.38 -16.95 -13.16
N TRP A 104 -7.42 -17.70 -12.83
CA TRP A 104 -8.76 -17.15 -12.67
C TRP A 104 -9.48 -17.73 -11.46
N THR A 105 -10.39 -16.93 -10.92
CA THR A 105 -11.29 -17.36 -9.84
C THR A 105 -12.69 -16.83 -10.12
N TRP A 106 -13.69 -17.61 -9.75
CA TRP A 106 -15.08 -17.17 -9.76
C TRP A 106 -15.56 -16.85 -8.34
N THR A 107 -16.31 -15.77 -8.20
CA THR A 107 -16.97 -15.41 -6.94
C THR A 107 -18.45 -15.12 -7.15
N LYS A 108 -19.27 -15.63 -6.23
CA LYS A 108 -20.72 -15.45 -6.23
C LYS A 108 -21.15 -14.05 -5.81
N THR A 109 -20.28 -13.31 -5.12
CA THR A 109 -20.63 -12.01 -4.52
C THR A 109 -20.57 -10.91 -5.58
N PRO A 110 -21.65 -10.13 -5.79
CA PRO A 110 -21.61 -8.94 -6.61
C PRO A 110 -21.08 -7.79 -5.74
N GLU A 111 -19.81 -7.84 -5.36
CA GLU A 111 -19.16 -6.64 -4.83
C GLU A 111 -18.71 -5.81 -6.03
N SER A 112 -19.64 -5.03 -6.57
CA SER A 112 -19.34 -3.98 -7.53
C SER A 112 -18.17 -3.17 -7.00
N ALA A 113 -16.99 -3.31 -7.60
CA ALA A 113 -15.82 -2.46 -7.35
C ALA A 113 -15.99 -1.07 -7.98
N THR A 114 -17.21 -0.53 -7.94
CA THR A 114 -17.50 0.90 -8.07
C THR A 114 -18.02 1.40 -6.73
N ARG A 115 -17.31 1.09 -5.63
CA ARG A 115 -17.31 1.98 -4.48
C ARG A 115 -16.23 3.01 -4.77
N SER A 116 -16.66 4.17 -5.29
CA SER A 116 -15.92 5.43 -5.22
C SER A 116 -15.14 5.46 -3.90
N ILE A 117 -13.84 5.74 -3.96
CA ILE A 117 -12.95 5.83 -2.79
C ILE A 117 -13.39 7.06 -1.97
N SER A 118 -14.46 6.88 -1.21
CA SER A 118 -14.81 7.60 0.00
C SER A 118 -14.70 6.55 1.09
N GLY A 119 -13.76 6.78 2.02
CA GLY A 119 -13.08 5.73 2.77
C GLY A 119 -13.97 4.66 3.41
N SER A 120 -13.60 3.39 3.21
CA SER A 120 -13.82 2.34 4.21
C SER A 120 -13.03 1.08 3.88
N ALA A 121 -12.24 0.70 4.88
CA ALA A 121 -11.48 -0.52 5.13
C ALA A 121 -11.61 -1.72 4.18
N TRP A 122 -10.44 -2.17 3.71
CA TRP A 122 -10.17 -3.50 3.17
C TRP A 122 -10.45 -4.60 4.23
N PRO A 123 -11.31 -5.60 3.96
CA PRO A 123 -11.58 -6.69 4.90
C PRO A 123 -10.56 -7.82 4.67
N GLY A 124 -9.29 -7.59 5.00
CA GLY A 124 -8.22 -8.57 4.82
C GLY A 124 -7.19 -8.63 5.96
N GLY A 125 -7.37 -7.84 7.02
CA GLY A 125 -6.39 -7.67 8.11
C GLY A 125 -6.40 -8.75 9.19
N ASP A 126 -7.39 -9.64 9.23
CA ASP A 126 -7.68 -10.43 10.45
C ASP A 126 -7.32 -11.92 10.36
N ARG A 127 -6.27 -12.28 9.61
CA ARG A 127 -5.74 -13.67 9.63
C ARG A 127 -4.69 -13.93 10.72
N GLY A 128 -4.50 -13.01 11.67
CA GLY A 128 -3.54 -13.14 12.76
C GLY A 128 -4.09 -13.51 14.15
N ALA A 129 -5.41 -13.43 14.39
CA ALA A 129 -5.93 -13.27 15.77
C ALA A 129 -6.93 -14.32 16.27
N ARG A 130 -7.09 -15.49 15.64
CA ARG A 130 -7.99 -16.56 16.16
C ARG A 130 -7.35 -17.95 16.15
N ARG A 131 -6.21 -18.09 16.82
CA ARG A 131 -5.94 -19.29 17.64
C ARG A 131 -6.57 -19.01 19.00
N LEU A 132 -7.24 -20.01 19.59
CA LEU A 132 -7.98 -20.02 20.87
C LEU A 132 -9.50 -19.83 20.70
N GLY A 133 -10.25 -20.93 20.83
CA GLY A 133 -11.70 -20.95 20.90
C GLY A 133 -12.25 -22.34 20.60
N HIS A 134 -12.68 -23.04 21.64
CA HIS A 134 -13.08 -24.46 21.66
C HIS A 134 -14.18 -24.86 20.67
N HIS A 135 -14.02 -26.09 20.17
CA HIS A 135 -15.01 -26.88 19.43
C HIS A 135 -16.20 -27.25 20.32
N VAL A 136 -17.43 -26.90 19.89
CA VAL A 136 -18.68 -27.47 20.43
C VAL A 136 -19.57 -27.87 19.25
N ASP A 137 -19.92 -29.15 19.22
CA ASP A 137 -20.73 -29.85 18.22
C ASP A 137 -22.23 -29.64 18.48
N PRO A 138 -23.04 -29.16 17.50
CA PRO A 138 -24.47 -29.00 17.66
C PRO A 138 -25.20 -30.25 17.15
N ARG A 139 -25.15 -31.33 17.93
CA ARG A 139 -26.03 -32.49 17.75
C ARG A 139 -26.57 -32.99 19.07
N HIS A 140 -27.31 -32.17 19.82
CA HIS A 140 -28.32 -32.59 20.80
C HIS A 140 -29.12 -31.37 21.26
N ALA A 141 -30.24 -31.10 20.59
CA ALA A 141 -31.37 -30.37 21.16
C ALA A 141 -32.61 -30.76 20.33
N ALA A 142 -33.21 -31.87 20.73
CA ALA A 142 -34.60 -32.19 20.45
C ALA A 142 -35.48 -31.48 21.48
#